data_AF-A0A0F9DHP1-F1
#
_entry.id   AF-A0A0F9DHP1-F1
#
_cell.length_a   1.000
_cell.length_b   1.000
_cell.length_c   1.000
_cell.angle_alpha   90.00
_cell.angle_beta   90.00
_cell.angle_gamma   90.00
#
_symmetry.space_group_name_H-M   'P 1'
#
loop_
_entity.id
_entity.type
_entity.pdbx_description
1 polymer ?
#
loop_
_entity_poly.entity_id
_entity_poly.type
_entity_poly.pdbx_seq_one_letter_code
_entity_poly.pdbx_strand_id
1 'polypeptide(L)'
;MADQGEIEVYKPREVFDLSIHLSNNTGVVTGATCQAEIRNSNYDVIHNVTLNEIDGGWYNATYNQSKIGKYFCRQNCTMGALFAAETCDFVIAGDDTMPIAVILVVLFVIIVYFFLLINLFTARQFTEHGLIKLLFLMIAFWVLLLPVNMAIQYNDANGGPVAVTTYLELLYQIMIWLNSFIIVYFMLWFIVQMLKKIGEGRRLKEMGE
;
A
#
# COMPACT_ATOMS: atom_id res chain seq x y z
N MET A 1 3.82 -10.52 36.89
CA MET A 1 4.81 -9.46 36.60
C MET A 1 4.73 -9.25 35.09
N ALA A 2 3.99 -8.25 34.59
CA ALA A 2 4.20 -7.83 33.21
C ALA A 2 5.55 -7.16 33.07
N ASP A 3 6.13 -7.29 31.89
CA ASP A 3 7.41 -6.74 31.51
C ASP A 3 7.44 -5.23 31.77
N GLN A 4 8.22 -4.83 32.78
CA GLN A 4 8.46 -3.43 33.07
C GLN A 4 9.55 -2.91 32.13
N GLY A 5 9.13 -2.36 30.98
CA GLY A 5 9.87 -1.28 30.33
C GLY A 5 10.44 -1.54 28.93
N GLU A 6 10.32 -2.74 28.37
CA GLU A 6 10.67 -2.96 26.97
C GLU A 6 9.42 -2.87 26.09
N ILE A 7 9.43 -1.91 25.15
CA ILE A 7 8.41 -1.81 24.12
C ILE A 7 8.67 -2.94 23.13
N GLU A 8 7.78 -3.93 23.09
CA GLU A 8 7.90 -5.04 22.17
C GLU A 8 7.71 -4.56 20.72
N VAL A 9 8.60 -4.99 19.81
CA VAL A 9 8.53 -4.61 18.40
C VAL A 9 8.19 -5.84 17.56
N TYR A 10 7.04 -5.77 16.90
CA TYR A 10 6.49 -6.81 16.05
C TYR A 10 6.53 -6.41 14.58
N LYS A 11 6.66 -7.38 13.69
CA LYS A 11 6.52 -7.18 12.25
C LYS A 11 5.05 -7.15 11.84
N PRO A 12 4.70 -6.50 10.72
CA PRO A 12 3.35 -6.54 10.20
C PRO A 12 2.93 -8.00 9.92
N ARG A 13 1.71 -8.37 10.33
CA ARG A 13 1.15 -9.73 10.18
C ARG A 13 1.86 -10.81 11.01
N GLU A 14 2.76 -10.41 11.90
CA GLU A 14 3.28 -11.30 12.93
C GLU A 14 2.15 -11.64 13.90
N VAL A 15 2.05 -12.93 14.23
CA VAL A 15 1.09 -13.44 15.20
C VAL A 15 1.80 -13.49 16.54
N PHE A 16 1.28 -12.79 17.53
CA PHE A 16 1.80 -12.82 18.89
C PHE A 16 0.67 -12.96 19.90
N ASP A 17 1.00 -13.48 21.08
CA ASP A 17 0.04 -13.70 22.14
C ASP A 17 0.15 -12.60 23.19
N LEU A 18 -0.97 -11.92 23.44
CA LEU A 18 -1.13 -11.10 24.62
C LEU A 18 -1.45 -12.04 25.78
N SER A 19 -0.57 -12.08 26.78
CA SER A 19 -0.76 -12.93 27.95
C SER A 19 -0.74 -12.12 29.25
N ILE A 20 -1.47 -12.60 30.25
CA ILE A 20 -1.44 -12.08 31.62
C ILE A 20 -1.49 -13.26 32.59
N HIS A 21 -0.67 -13.18 33.64
CA HIS A 21 -0.69 -14.16 34.73
C HIS A 21 -1.31 -13.55 35.98
N LEU A 22 -2.42 -14.12 36.44
CA LEU A 22 -3.07 -13.68 37.66
C LEU A 22 -2.60 -14.50 38.87
N SER A 23 -2.01 -13.80 39.83
CA SER A 23 -1.63 -14.36 41.13
C SER A 23 -2.00 -13.39 42.26
N ASN A 24 -2.22 -13.95 43.44
CA ASN A 24 -2.48 -13.23 44.67
C ASN A 24 -1.66 -13.82 45.82
N ASN A 25 -1.80 -13.26 47.02
CA ASN A 25 -1.05 -13.72 48.21
C ASN A 25 -1.33 -15.18 48.61
N THR A 26 -2.41 -15.78 48.10
CA THR A 26 -2.81 -17.17 48.36
C THR A 26 -2.41 -18.14 47.23
N GLY A 27 -1.86 -17.63 46.13
CA GLY A 27 -1.43 -18.43 44.98
C GLY A 27 -2.03 -17.94 43.65
N VAL A 28 -2.26 -18.87 42.74
CA VAL A 28 -2.75 -18.61 41.38
C VAL A 28 -4.24 -18.30 41.39
N VAL A 29 -4.68 -17.36 40.53
CA VAL A 29 -6.09 -16.99 40.38
C VAL A 29 -6.65 -17.55 39.07
N THR A 30 -7.61 -18.47 39.18
CA THR A 30 -8.31 -19.13 38.07
C THR A 30 -9.78 -18.71 38.00
N GLY A 31 -10.44 -18.86 36.85
CA GLY A 31 -11.85 -18.53 36.66
C GLY A 31 -12.19 -17.03 36.59
N ALA A 32 -11.19 -16.16 36.38
CA ALA A 32 -11.40 -14.73 36.16
C ALA A 32 -11.89 -14.46 34.72
N THR A 33 -12.68 -13.42 34.53
CA THR A 33 -13.03 -12.90 33.20
C THR A 33 -12.04 -11.80 32.84
N CYS A 34 -11.21 -12.06 31.83
CA CYS A 34 -10.15 -11.16 31.38
C CYS A 34 -10.42 -10.65 29.96
N GLN A 35 -10.17 -9.36 29.73
CA GLN A 35 -10.28 -8.70 28.43
C GLN A 35 -9.06 -7.82 28.16
N ALA A 36 -8.59 -7.80 26.92
CA ALA A 36 -7.53 -6.92 26.44
C ALA A 36 -8.10 -5.91 25.44
N GLU A 37 -8.06 -4.63 25.81
CA GLU A 37 -8.35 -3.51 24.91
C GLU A 37 -7.06 -3.06 24.24
N ILE A 38 -7.03 -3.04 22.91
CA ILE A 38 -5.90 -2.57 22.12
C ILE A 38 -6.27 -1.22 21.51
N ARG A 39 -5.38 -0.25 21.73
CA ARG A 39 -5.58 1.16 21.41
C ARG A 39 -4.52 1.67 20.47
N ASN A 40 -4.89 2.61 19.60
CA ASN A 40 -3.95 3.31 18.72
C ASN A 40 -3.19 4.42 19.48
N SER A 41 -2.32 5.14 18.76
CA SER A 41 -1.60 6.32 19.27
C SER A 41 -2.50 7.47 19.75
N ASN A 42 -3.76 7.51 19.31
CA ASN A 42 -4.76 8.50 19.72
C ASN A 42 -5.60 8.02 20.92
N TYR A 43 -5.28 6.85 21.50
CA TYR A 43 -6.03 6.18 22.57
C TYR A 43 -7.43 5.66 22.20
N ASP A 44 -7.78 5.64 20.91
CA ASP A 44 -9.02 5.02 20.43
C ASP A 44 -8.91 3.50 20.54
N VAL A 45 -9.97 2.84 21.00
CA VAL A 45 -10.05 1.37 21.06
C VAL A 45 -10.26 0.82 19.65
N ILE A 46 -9.31 0.02 19.18
CA ILE A 46 -9.35 -0.62 17.86
C ILE A 46 -9.86 -2.05 17.97
N HIS A 47 -9.42 -2.75 19.02
CA HIS A 47 -9.83 -4.12 19.30
C HIS A 47 -10.12 -4.29 20.78
N ASN A 48 -11.11 -5.11 21.10
CA ASN A 48 -11.36 -5.61 22.43
C ASN A 48 -11.45 -7.13 22.32
N VAL A 49 -10.54 -7.85 22.98
CA VAL A 49 -10.38 -9.29 22.85
C VAL A 49 -10.53 -9.94 24.22
N THR A 50 -11.40 -10.93 24.32
CA THR A 50 -11.51 -11.73 25.55
C THR A 50 -10.29 -12.65 25.65
N LEU A 51 -9.62 -12.62 26.80
CA LEU A 51 -8.50 -13.49 27.11
C LEU A 51 -9.05 -14.81 27.68
N ASN A 52 -8.64 -15.94 27.13
CA ASN A 52 -9.07 -17.26 27.58
C ASN A 52 -8.08 -17.81 28.60
N GLU A 53 -8.58 -18.43 29.66
CA GLU A 53 -7.74 -19.18 30.60
C GLU A 53 -7.19 -20.43 29.90
N ILE A 54 -5.87 -20.60 29.91
CA ILE A 54 -5.21 -21.79 29.34
C ILE A 54 -4.94 -22.80 30.44
N ASP A 55 -4.17 -22.39 31.46
CA ASP A 55 -3.80 -23.20 32.62
C ASP A 55 -3.11 -22.32 33.67
N GLY A 56 -3.16 -22.72 34.94
CA GLY A 56 -2.33 -22.12 35.99
C GLY A 56 -2.49 -20.60 36.15
N GLY A 57 -3.69 -20.06 35.89
CA GLY A 57 -4.01 -18.63 35.98
C GLY A 57 -3.38 -17.77 34.88
N TRP A 58 -2.92 -18.39 33.79
CA TRP A 58 -2.54 -17.70 32.56
C TRP A 58 -3.74 -17.50 31.66
N TYR A 59 -3.93 -16.27 31.22
CA TYR A 59 -4.96 -15.89 30.26
C TYR A 59 -4.29 -15.34 29.01
N ASN A 60 -4.68 -15.82 27.84
CA ASN A 60 -4.12 -15.36 26.57
C ASN A 60 -5.16 -14.96 25.54
N ALA A 61 -4.72 -14.15 24.59
CA ALA A 61 -5.42 -13.90 23.35
C ALA A 61 -4.38 -13.70 22.25
N THR A 62 -4.60 -14.36 21.14
CA THR A 62 -3.77 -14.18 19.96
C THR A 62 -4.18 -12.90 19.24
N TYR A 63 -3.19 -12.01 19.02
CA TYR A 63 -3.36 -10.81 18.23
C TYR A 63 -2.63 -10.95 16.90
N ASN A 64 -3.32 -10.59 15.82
CA ASN A 64 -2.80 -10.62 14.46
C ASN A 64 -3.30 -9.39 13.72
N GLN A 65 -2.57 -8.29 13.84
CA GLN A 65 -2.86 -7.08 13.07
C GLN A 65 -1.68 -6.75 12.14
N SER A 66 -2.02 -6.25 10.95
CA SER A 66 -1.06 -5.91 9.89
C SER A 66 -0.66 -4.44 9.87
N LYS A 67 -1.27 -3.59 10.70
CA LYS A 67 -1.11 -2.14 10.57
C LYS A 67 0.08 -1.65 11.38
N ILE A 68 1.04 -1.01 10.72
CA ILE A 68 2.18 -0.35 11.35
C ILE A 68 1.68 0.77 12.29
N GLY A 69 2.26 0.86 13.49
CA GLY A 69 1.96 1.91 14.44
C GLY A 69 2.43 1.58 15.85
N LYS A 70 2.37 2.59 16.73
CA LYS A 70 2.47 2.39 18.18
C LYS A 70 1.09 2.04 18.73
N TYR A 71 1.05 0.99 19.55
CA TYR A 71 -0.15 0.49 20.17
C TYR A 71 0.02 0.44 21.68
N PHE A 72 -1.12 0.55 22.37
CA PHE A 72 -1.21 0.39 23.81
C PHE A 72 -2.23 -0.70 24.09
N CYS A 73 -1.93 -1.62 24.98
CA CYS A 73 -2.91 -2.56 25.48
C CYS A 73 -3.29 -2.23 26.92
N ARG A 74 -4.55 -2.49 27.25
CA ARG A 74 -5.06 -2.50 28.62
C ARG A 74 -5.75 -3.83 28.86
N GLN A 75 -5.18 -4.63 29.74
CA GLN A 75 -5.73 -5.89 30.17
C GLN A 75 -6.52 -5.65 31.46
N ASN A 76 -7.80 -5.99 31.48
CA ASN A 76 -8.67 -5.87 32.64
C ASN A 76 -9.19 -7.27 32.99
N CYS A 77 -9.00 -7.68 34.24
CA CYS A 77 -9.46 -8.98 34.75
C CYS A 77 -10.37 -8.78 35.95
N THR A 78 -11.48 -9.51 35.98
CA THR A 78 -12.49 -9.45 37.03
C THR A 78 -12.81 -10.85 37.57
N MET A 79 -12.90 -10.98 38.89
CA MET A 79 -13.35 -12.20 39.55
C MET A 79 -14.24 -11.82 40.74
N GLY A 80 -15.56 -11.92 40.55
CA GLY A 80 -16.53 -11.41 41.51
C GLY A 80 -16.37 -9.91 41.73
N ALA A 81 -16.02 -9.50 42.96
CA ALA A 81 -15.77 -8.09 43.31
C ALA A 81 -14.30 -7.66 43.13
N LEU A 82 -13.40 -8.58 42.78
CA LEU A 82 -11.99 -8.28 42.58
C LEU A 82 -11.75 -7.78 41.15
N PHE A 83 -10.92 -6.75 41.04
CA PHE A 83 -10.53 -6.13 39.78
C PHE A 83 -9.01 -5.97 39.73
N ALA A 84 -8.41 -6.38 38.62
CA ALA A 84 -7.02 -6.11 38.30
C ALA A 84 -6.95 -5.49 36.90
N ALA A 85 -6.04 -4.54 36.71
CA ALA A 85 -5.75 -3.95 35.42
C ALA A 85 -4.24 -3.83 35.21
N GLU A 86 -3.81 -4.15 34.01
CA GLU A 86 -2.42 -4.06 33.58
C GLU A 86 -2.35 -3.40 32.20
N THR A 87 -1.24 -2.73 31.92
CA THR A 87 -1.03 -2.02 30.67
C THR A 87 0.25 -2.50 30.02
N CYS A 88 0.23 -2.68 28.70
CA CYS A 88 1.42 -2.96 27.90
C CYS A 88 1.51 -1.96 26.74
N ASP A 89 2.71 -1.77 26.20
CA ASP A 89 2.90 -1.05 24.95
C ASP A 89 3.75 -1.85 23.98
N PHE A 90 3.35 -1.82 22.71
CA PHE A 90 4.03 -2.52 21.63
C PHE A 90 3.98 -1.69 20.36
N VAL A 91 4.94 -1.93 19.48
CA VAL A 91 5.06 -1.26 18.18
C VAL A 91 5.00 -2.31 17.10
N ILE A 92 4.12 -2.12 16.12
CA ILE A 92 4.20 -2.86 14.87
C ILE A 92 5.02 -1.98 13.93
N ALA A 93 6.26 -2.38 13.65
CA ALA A 93 7.19 -1.65 12.79
C ALA A 93 7.32 -2.35 11.44
N GLY A 94 7.16 -1.60 10.35
CA GLY A 94 7.48 -2.09 9.01
C GLY A 94 8.98 -2.16 8.78
N ASP A 95 9.40 -2.84 7.72
CA ASP A 95 10.80 -2.87 7.32
C ASP A 95 11.23 -1.51 6.73
N ASP A 96 12.11 -0.78 7.41
CA ASP A 96 12.58 0.56 7.03
C ASP A 96 13.28 0.61 5.66
N THR A 97 13.67 -0.55 5.12
CA THR A 97 14.29 -0.66 3.80
C THR A 97 13.28 -0.60 2.64
N MET A 98 12.00 -0.90 2.89
CA MET A 98 10.94 -0.91 1.86
C MET A 98 10.57 0.47 1.32
N PRO A 99 10.37 1.52 2.15
CA PRO A 99 10.04 2.85 1.65
C PRO A 99 11.07 3.38 0.66
N ILE A 100 12.36 3.12 0.88
CA ILE A 100 13.45 3.62 0.04
C ILE A 100 13.44 2.92 -1.33
N ALA A 101 13.30 1.60 -1.37
CA ALA A 101 13.25 0.84 -2.62
C ALA A 101 12.04 1.25 -3.48
N VAL A 102 10.88 1.43 -2.85
CA VAL A 102 9.66 1.90 -3.50
C VAL A 102 9.84 3.31 -4.08
N ILE A 103 10.43 4.25 -3.32
CA ILE A 103 10.69 5.62 -3.77
C ILE A 103 11.64 5.63 -4.98
N LEU A 104 12.69 4.81 -4.98
CA LEU A 104 13.63 4.73 -6.10
C LEU A 104 12.98 4.19 -7.37
N VAL A 105 12.11 3.18 -7.26
CA VAL A 105 11.34 2.65 -8.39
C VAL A 105 10.40 3.72 -8.95
N VAL A 106 9.70 4.46 -8.08
CA VAL A 106 8.82 5.56 -8.48
C VAL A 106 9.60 6.65 -9.22
N LEU A 107 10.73 7.10 -8.70
CA LEU A 107 11.58 8.09 -9.36
C LEU A 107 12.05 7.61 -10.74
N PHE A 108 12.48 6.35 -10.85
CA PHE A 108 12.86 5.77 -12.12
C PHE A 108 11.70 5.77 -13.12
N VAL A 109 10.50 5.36 -12.71
CA VAL A 109 9.30 5.37 -13.57
C VAL A 109 8.97 6.79 -14.04
N ILE A 110 9.02 7.79 -13.16
CA ILE A 110 8.76 9.20 -13.52
C ILE A 110 9.77 9.69 -14.57
N ILE A 111 11.06 9.40 -14.38
CA ILE A 111 12.11 9.80 -15.31
C ILE A 111 11.88 9.16 -16.68
N VAL A 112 11.66 7.85 -16.74
CA VAL A 112 11.41 7.14 -18.00
C VAL A 112 10.14 7.67 -18.68
N TYR A 113 9.08 7.91 -17.91
CA TYR A 113 7.83 8.49 -18.42
C TYR A 113 8.05 9.86 -19.07
N PHE A 114 8.83 10.73 -18.43
CA PHE A 114 9.16 12.05 -18.95
C PHE A 114 9.98 11.97 -20.24
N PHE A 115 10.96 11.07 -20.33
CA PHE A 115 11.72 10.84 -21.56
C PHE A 115 10.84 10.33 -22.71
N LEU A 116 9.90 9.43 -22.43
CA LEU A 116 8.94 8.96 -23.44
C LEU A 116 8.02 10.09 -23.91
N LEU A 117 7.54 10.94 -23.01
CA LEU A 117 6.73 12.11 -23.35
C LEU A 117 7.49 13.07 -24.28
N ILE A 118 8.74 13.40 -23.96
CA ILE A 118 9.56 14.26 -24.83
C ILE A 118 9.66 13.62 -26.22
N ASN A 119 10.03 12.34 -26.30
CA ASN A 119 10.19 11.63 -27.58
C ASN A 119 8.89 11.66 -28.42
N LEU A 120 7.73 11.52 -27.78
CA LEU A 120 6.43 11.64 -28.45
C LEU A 120 6.23 13.01 -29.11
N PHE A 121 6.60 14.10 -28.44
CA PHE A 121 6.36 15.46 -28.94
C PHE A 121 7.39 15.95 -29.95
N THR A 122 8.60 15.38 -30.00
CA THR A 122 9.65 15.78 -30.95
C THR A 122 9.46 15.18 -32.35
N ALA A 123 8.69 14.09 -32.49
CA ALA A 123 8.48 13.39 -33.76
C ALA A 123 7.49 14.14 -34.67
N ARG A 124 7.97 15.15 -35.41
CA ARG A 124 7.14 15.98 -36.31
C ARG A 124 6.87 15.39 -37.70
N GLN A 125 7.41 14.23 -38.07
CA GLN A 125 7.34 13.74 -39.46
C GLN A 125 6.63 12.39 -39.62
N PHE A 126 5.65 12.38 -40.53
CA PHE A 126 4.83 11.23 -40.88
C PHE A 126 5.59 10.33 -41.87
N THR A 127 6.52 9.52 -41.34
CA THR A 127 7.12 8.41 -42.08
C THR A 127 6.51 7.08 -41.62
N GLU A 128 6.49 6.05 -42.46
CA GLU A 128 6.01 4.70 -42.08
C GLU A 128 6.75 4.18 -40.84
N HIS A 129 8.05 4.50 -40.74
CA HIS A 129 8.86 4.21 -39.56
C HIS A 129 8.46 5.03 -38.32
N GLY A 130 7.93 6.24 -38.49
CA GLY A 130 7.41 7.06 -37.40
C GLY A 130 6.18 6.44 -36.74
N LEU A 131 5.30 5.81 -37.53
CA LEU A 131 4.07 5.21 -37.05
C LEU A 131 4.32 3.98 -36.17
N ILE A 132 5.26 3.12 -36.59
CA ILE A 132 5.70 1.96 -35.81
C ILE A 132 6.35 2.40 -34.49
N LYS A 133 7.22 3.43 -34.53
CA LYS A 133 7.83 4.00 -33.31
C LYS A 133 6.77 4.50 -32.33
N LEU A 134 5.73 5.17 -32.81
CA LEU A 134 4.65 5.70 -31.98
C LEU A 134 3.83 4.57 -31.33
N LEU A 135 3.58 3.47 -32.04
CA LEU A 135 2.92 2.29 -31.49
C LEU A 135 3.74 1.66 -30.35
N PHE A 136 5.05 1.47 -30.54
CA PHE A 136 5.93 0.96 -29.47
C PHE A 136 5.99 1.90 -28.27
N LEU A 137 5.99 3.21 -28.52
CA LEU A 137 6.00 4.21 -27.45
C LEU A 137 4.69 4.18 -26.64
N MET A 138 3.55 3.98 -27.29
CA MET A 138 2.28 3.76 -26.61
C MET A 138 2.28 2.51 -25.74
N ILE A 139 2.79 1.38 -26.25
CA ILE A 139 2.91 0.15 -25.46
C ILE A 139 3.83 0.38 -24.25
N ALA A 140 4.95 1.09 -24.43
CA ALA A 140 5.89 1.40 -23.36
C ALA A 140 5.24 2.20 -22.21
N PHE A 141 4.35 3.15 -22.52
CA PHE A 141 3.60 3.89 -21.50
C PHE A 141 2.69 3.00 -20.64
N TRP A 142 2.09 1.96 -21.22
CA TRP A 142 1.29 0.98 -20.47
C TRP A 142 2.15 0.01 -19.68
N VAL A 143 3.27 -0.43 -20.23
CA VAL A 143 4.21 -1.33 -19.53
C VAL A 143 4.78 -0.64 -18.29
N LEU A 144 4.99 0.68 -18.31
CA LEU A 144 5.43 1.45 -17.14
C LEU A 144 4.44 1.46 -15.96
N LEU A 145 3.18 1.08 -16.18
CA LEU A 145 2.22 0.91 -15.09
C LEU A 145 2.48 -0.38 -14.29
N LEU A 146 3.12 -1.39 -14.89
CA LEU A 146 3.36 -2.69 -14.24
C LEU A 146 4.26 -2.57 -12.99
N PRO A 147 5.43 -1.90 -13.04
CA PRO A 147 6.27 -1.73 -11.85
C PRO A 147 5.56 -0.97 -10.71
N VAL A 148 4.73 0.02 -11.04
CA VAL A 148 3.98 0.80 -10.03
C VAL A 148 2.92 -0.09 -9.37
N ASN A 149 2.17 -0.87 -10.15
CA ASN A 149 1.20 -1.82 -9.60
C ASN A 149 1.87 -2.92 -8.76
N MET A 150 3.02 -3.44 -9.21
CA MET A 150 3.81 -4.39 -8.43
C MET A 150 4.32 -3.78 -7.12
N ALA A 151 4.74 -2.50 -7.13
CA ALA A 151 5.16 -1.80 -5.93
C ALA A 151 4.01 -1.63 -4.92
N ILE A 152 2.79 -1.35 -5.37
CA ILE A 152 1.58 -1.31 -4.52
C ILE A 152 1.36 -2.67 -3.87
N GLN A 153 1.25 -3.72 -4.68
CA GLN A 153 0.99 -5.08 -4.18
C GLN A 153 2.08 -5.56 -3.23
N TYR A 154 3.34 -5.23 -3.52
CA TYR A 154 4.46 -5.58 -2.67
C TYR A 154 4.42 -4.82 -1.34
N ASN A 155 4.11 -3.52 -1.35
CA ASN A 155 3.96 -2.73 -0.12
C ASN A 155 2.81 -3.28 0.74
N ASP A 156 1.66 -3.58 0.14
CA ASP A 156 0.49 -4.11 0.85
C ASP A 156 0.72 -5.52 1.39
N ALA A 157 1.38 -6.39 0.61
CA ALA A 157 1.69 -7.76 1.00
C ALA A 157 2.64 -7.83 2.20
N ASN A 158 3.55 -6.86 2.31
CA ASN A 158 4.54 -6.81 3.38
C ASN A 158 4.14 -5.86 4.53
N GLY A 159 2.90 -5.35 4.49
CA GLY A 159 2.36 -4.48 5.54
C GLY A 159 3.10 -3.16 5.66
N GLY A 160 3.60 -2.62 4.55
CA GLY A 160 4.24 -1.30 4.51
C GLY A 160 3.29 -0.15 4.89
N PRO A 161 3.81 1.08 5.06
CA PRO A 161 3.00 2.18 5.55
C PRO A 161 1.82 2.48 4.62
N VAL A 162 0.60 2.60 5.18
CA VAL A 162 -0.63 2.90 4.41
C VAL A 162 -0.48 4.16 3.57
N ALA A 163 0.21 5.18 4.10
CA ALA A 163 0.47 6.41 3.37
C ALA A 163 1.23 6.16 2.05
N VAL A 164 2.21 5.24 2.04
CA VAL A 164 2.98 4.89 0.84
C VAL A 164 2.06 4.22 -0.19
N THR A 165 1.22 3.27 0.22
CA THR A 165 0.21 2.66 -0.66
C THR A 165 -0.70 3.72 -1.28
N THR A 166 -1.27 4.63 -0.47
CA THR A 166 -2.16 5.68 -0.96
C THR A 166 -1.49 6.59 -1.99
N TYR A 167 -0.22 6.97 -1.77
CA TYR A 167 0.51 7.78 -2.75
C TYR A 167 0.82 7.02 -4.05
N LEU A 168 1.17 5.73 -3.95
CA LEU A 168 1.41 4.89 -5.12
C LEU A 168 0.13 4.67 -5.94
N GLU A 169 -1.00 4.42 -5.28
CA GLU A 169 -2.31 4.28 -5.93
C GLU A 169 -2.71 5.59 -6.64
N LEU A 170 -2.51 6.73 -5.99
CA LEU A 170 -2.75 8.03 -6.60
C LEU A 170 -1.88 8.25 -7.84
N LEU A 171 -0.57 7.92 -7.75
CA LEU A 171 0.35 7.99 -8.88
C LEU A 171 -0.11 7.08 -10.03
N TYR A 172 -0.48 5.84 -9.72
CA TYR A 172 -0.98 4.88 -10.70
C TYR A 172 -2.22 5.40 -11.43
N GLN A 173 -3.18 5.97 -10.68
CA GLN A 173 -4.38 6.60 -11.25
C GLN A 173 -4.01 7.79 -12.16
N ILE A 174 -3.12 8.68 -11.73
CA ILE A 174 -2.65 9.81 -12.53
C ILE A 174 -2.02 9.32 -13.84
N MET A 175 -1.19 8.28 -13.79
CA MET A 175 -0.57 7.71 -14.99
C MET A 175 -1.60 7.07 -15.94
N ILE A 176 -2.65 6.41 -15.43
CA ILE A 176 -3.75 5.91 -16.26
C ILE A 176 -4.47 7.06 -16.96
N TRP A 177 -4.78 8.13 -16.24
CA TRP A 177 -5.45 9.31 -16.81
C TRP A 177 -4.60 9.97 -17.90
N LEU A 178 -3.31 10.15 -17.64
CA LEU A 178 -2.37 10.69 -18.63
C LEU A 178 -2.23 9.78 -19.85
N ASN A 179 -2.08 8.47 -19.67
CA ASN A 179 -2.01 7.50 -20.77
C ASN A 179 -3.29 7.53 -21.62
N SER A 180 -4.45 7.57 -20.97
CA SER A 180 -5.75 7.67 -21.65
C SER A 180 -5.85 8.95 -22.48
N PHE A 181 -5.41 10.08 -21.92
CA PHE A 181 -5.35 11.36 -22.63
C PHE A 181 -4.42 11.30 -23.85
N ILE A 182 -3.23 10.72 -23.70
CA ILE A 182 -2.25 10.54 -24.80
C ILE A 182 -2.85 9.72 -25.94
N ILE A 183 -3.57 8.64 -25.63
CA ILE A 183 -4.22 7.78 -26.64
C ILE A 183 -5.29 8.56 -27.41
N VAL A 184 -6.15 9.30 -26.70
CA VAL A 184 -7.20 10.11 -27.34
C VAL A 184 -6.57 11.18 -28.24
N TYR A 185 -5.55 11.89 -27.74
CA TYR A 185 -4.81 12.87 -28.53
C TYR A 185 -4.20 12.23 -29.79
N PHE A 186 -3.61 11.03 -29.65
CA PHE A 186 -3.00 10.31 -30.76
C PHE A 186 -4.04 9.86 -31.81
N MET A 187 -5.18 9.33 -31.38
CA MET A 187 -6.27 8.97 -32.28
C MET A 187 -6.76 10.18 -33.08
N LEU A 188 -6.97 11.33 -32.41
CA LEU A 188 -7.38 12.57 -33.07
C LEU A 188 -6.32 13.03 -34.09
N TRP A 189 -5.05 13.04 -33.69
CA TRP A 189 -3.96 13.42 -34.58
C TRP A 189 -3.87 12.48 -35.79
N PHE A 190 -3.99 11.17 -35.59
CA PHE A 190 -4.00 10.18 -36.67
C PHE A 190 -5.15 10.39 -37.65
N ILE A 191 -6.36 10.64 -37.15
CA ILE A 191 -7.54 10.95 -37.99
C ILE A 191 -7.27 12.20 -38.84
N VAL A 192 -6.74 13.28 -38.24
CA VAL A 192 -6.42 14.52 -38.97
C VAL A 192 -5.41 14.26 -40.09
N GLN A 193 -4.36 13.46 -39.84
CA GLN A 193 -3.35 13.14 -40.85
C GLN A 193 -3.91 12.28 -41.98
N MET A 194 -4.75 11.28 -41.67
CA MET A 194 -5.44 10.47 -42.67
C MET A 194 -6.35 11.33 -43.57
N LEU A 195 -7.10 12.27 -42.98
CA LEU A 195 -7.95 13.20 -43.72
C LEU A 195 -7.14 14.09 -44.67
N LYS A 196 -5.98 14.60 -44.24
CA LYS A 196 -5.09 15.39 -45.10
C LYS A 196 -4.59 14.59 -46.31
N LYS A 197 -4.11 13.36 -46.09
CA LYS A 197 -3.60 12.48 -47.15
C LYS A 197 -4.69 12.13 -48.19
N ILE A 198 -5.91 11.88 -47.73
CA ILE A 198 -7.07 11.63 -48.62
C ILE A 198 -7.42 12.89 -49.44
N GLY A 199 -7.35 14.07 -48.82
CA GLY A 199 -7.58 15.35 -49.51
C GLY A 199 -6.54 15.64 -50.60
N GLU A 200 -5.26 15.38 -50.33
CA GLU A 200 -4.18 15.51 -51.30
C GLU A 200 -4.33 14.54 -52.47
N GLY A 201 -4.68 13.27 -52.19
CA GLY A 201 -4.95 12.28 -53.23
C GLY A 201 -6.13 12.62 -54.14
N ARG A 202 -7.18 13.26 -53.61
CA ARG A 202 -8.30 13.77 -54.43
C ARG A 202 -7.89 14.94 -55.32
N ARG A 203 -7.11 15.89 -54.80
CA ARG A 203 -6.59 17.03 -55.57
C ARG A 203 -5.72 16.59 -56.75
N LEU A 204 -4.86 15.59 -56.56
CA LEU A 204 -4.04 15.05 -57.65
C LEU A 204 -4.89 14.41 -58.75
N LYS A 205 -5.97 13.72 -58.37
CA LYS A 205 -6.92 13.10 -59.31
C LYS A 205 -7.75 14.11 -60.12
N GLU A 206 -8.04 15.28 -59.53
CA GLU A 206 -8.73 16.38 -60.21
C GLU A 206 -7.82 17.18 -61.16
N MET A 207 -6.49 17.09 -60.98
CA MET A 207 -5.50 17.76 -61.82
C MET A 207 -5.04 16.94 -63.04
N GLY A 208 -5.61 15.74 -63.25
CA GLY A 208 -5.50 15.03 -64.53
C GLY A 208 -4.21 14.24 -64.76
N GLU A 209 -3.72 13.55 -63.72
CA GLU A 209 -2.91 12.33 -63.90
C GLU A 209 -3.77 11.07 -63.74
#